data_AF-A0AA36IPR9-F1
#
_entry.id   AF-A0AA36IPR9-F1
#
_cell.length_a   1.000
_cell.length_b   1.000
_cell.length_c   1.000
_cell.angle_alpha   90.00
_cell.angle_beta   90.00
_cell.angle_gamma   90.00
#
_symmetry.space_group_name_H-M   'P 1'
#
loop_
_entity.id
_entity.type
_entity.pdbx_description
1 polymer ?
#
loop_
_entity_poly.entity_id
_entity_poly.type
_entity_poly.pdbx_seq_one_letter_code
_entity_poly.pdbx_strand_id
1 'polypeptide(L)'
;MKKFCITTMAVIAASATAATALAHDNHVSIEQTGDQICITSNGLPNHATGTFPNRGNPHSISEQRLRHCVSANPVKGSRKTDITRGPVGIGLNGILFRPETADYYDPSSPRGFSRDRSSGWNLEGMGAAELLGMDQHNAHVDNRGIYHYHGKPEGLVASVSSTHIGYAADGHEIHYVGSAAQSGWTLKSGTRQGGPGGRHDGTYVEDWEYAGAGNLDECNGGTLDGRYVYFATDTFPFYPRCFWGDVSSDFR
;
A
#
# COMPACT_ATOMS: atom_id res chain seq x y z
N MET A 1 -60.45 32.62 24.76
CA MET A 1 -59.02 33.01 24.72
C MET A 1 -58.15 31.76 24.78
N LYS A 2 -57.60 31.30 23.65
CA LYS A 2 -56.56 30.26 23.62
C LYS A 2 -55.50 30.73 22.62
N LYS A 3 -54.33 31.12 23.12
CA LYS A 3 -53.18 31.56 22.32
C LYS A 3 -52.47 30.30 21.81
N PHE A 4 -52.38 30.14 20.49
CA PHE A 4 -51.49 29.16 19.87
C PHE A 4 -50.07 29.73 19.87
N CYS A 5 -49.14 29.03 20.51
CA CYS A 5 -47.72 29.34 20.47
C CYS A 5 -47.11 28.50 19.35
N ILE A 6 -46.63 29.15 18.28
CA ILE A 6 -45.91 28.50 17.19
C ILE A 6 -44.43 28.50 17.58
N THR A 7 -43.92 27.35 17.97
CA THR A 7 -42.49 27.17 18.26
C THR A 7 -41.79 26.80 16.95
N THR A 8 -41.09 27.74 16.33
CA THR A 8 -40.26 27.49 15.15
C THR A 8 -38.97 26.78 15.61
N MET A 9 -38.83 25.48 15.35
CA MET A 9 -37.55 24.79 15.51
C MET A 9 -36.63 25.18 14.34
N ALA A 10 -35.58 25.94 14.64
CA ALA A 10 -34.47 26.14 13.72
C ALA A 10 -33.64 24.85 13.68
N VAL A 11 -33.70 24.14 12.56
CA VAL A 11 -32.79 23.03 12.28
C VAL A 11 -31.46 23.65 11.84
N ILE A 12 -30.49 23.70 12.74
CA ILE A 12 -29.11 24.05 12.40
C ILE A 12 -28.49 22.81 11.77
N ALA A 13 -28.46 22.77 10.43
CA ALA A 13 -27.66 21.81 9.70
C ALA A 13 -26.18 22.16 9.91
N ALA A 14 -25.52 21.44 10.84
CA ALA A 14 -24.08 21.48 10.96
C ALA A 14 -23.48 20.74 9.75
N SER A 15 -23.11 21.49 8.72
CA SER A 15 -22.30 20.99 7.61
C SER A 15 -20.92 20.65 8.15
N ALA A 16 -20.66 19.36 8.39
CA ALA A 16 -19.33 18.85 8.69
C ALA A 16 -18.49 18.96 7.41
N THR A 17 -17.74 20.05 7.28
CA THR A 17 -16.64 20.12 6.33
C THR A 17 -15.57 19.12 6.78
N ALA A 18 -15.40 18.03 6.04
CA ALA A 18 -14.26 17.14 6.21
C ALA A 18 -12.99 17.98 6.06
N ALA A 19 -12.24 18.15 7.14
CA ALA A 19 -10.97 18.84 7.11
C ALA A 19 -9.95 17.94 6.39
N THR A 20 -9.78 18.15 5.09
CA THR A 20 -8.66 17.58 4.34
C THR A 20 -7.37 18.17 4.93
N ALA A 21 -6.48 17.33 5.43
CA ALA A 21 -5.15 17.78 5.82
C ALA A 21 -4.43 18.32 4.56
N LEU A 22 -3.80 19.48 4.67
CA LEU A 22 -3.10 20.12 3.55
C LEU A 22 -2.01 19.18 2.99
N ALA A 23 -1.70 19.32 1.70
CA ALA A 23 -0.53 18.66 1.12
C ALA A 23 0.72 19.04 1.92
N HIS A 24 1.56 18.06 2.21
CA HIS A 24 2.78 18.28 2.97
C HIS A 24 3.86 18.90 2.06
N ASP A 25 4.86 19.53 2.67
CA ASP A 25 6.04 20.00 1.94
C ASP A 25 6.91 18.78 1.55
N ASN A 26 6.59 18.17 0.42
CA ASN A 26 7.27 16.98 -0.08
C ASN A 26 8.64 17.35 -0.63
N HIS A 27 9.68 16.76 -0.05
CA HIS A 27 11.06 16.88 -0.53
C HIS A 27 11.56 15.50 -0.96
N VAL A 28 11.68 15.31 -2.27
CA VAL A 28 12.23 14.09 -2.88
C VAL A 28 13.28 14.46 -3.94
N SER A 29 14.42 13.76 -3.91
CA SER A 29 15.41 13.78 -5.00
C SER A 29 15.60 12.37 -5.54
N ILE A 30 15.65 12.24 -6.86
CA ILE A 30 15.91 10.99 -7.57
C ILE A 30 17.14 11.24 -8.45
N GLU A 31 18.24 10.58 -8.12
CA GLU A 31 19.51 10.78 -8.79
C GLU A 31 20.06 9.44 -9.27
N GLN A 32 20.48 9.39 -10.53
CA GLN A 32 21.25 8.26 -11.03
C GLN A 32 22.74 8.55 -10.86
N THR A 33 23.45 7.70 -10.13
CA THR A 33 24.91 7.76 -10.00
C THR A 33 25.48 6.42 -10.44
N GLY A 34 26.13 6.41 -11.60
CA GLY A 34 26.65 5.17 -12.21
C GLY A 34 25.53 4.19 -12.52
N ASP A 35 25.59 3.01 -11.90
CA ASP A 35 24.67 1.89 -12.03
C ASP A 35 23.55 1.88 -10.97
N GLN A 36 23.41 2.93 -10.17
CA GLN A 36 22.38 3.05 -9.15
C GLN A 36 21.44 4.22 -9.40
N ILE A 37 20.15 4.01 -9.15
CA ILE A 37 19.14 5.08 -8.99
C ILE A 37 18.87 5.19 -7.49
N CYS A 38 19.10 6.37 -6.92
CA CYS A 38 18.93 6.63 -5.49
C CYS A 38 17.82 7.66 -5.26
N ILE A 39 16.85 7.29 -4.43
CA ILE A 39 15.74 8.13 -4.01
C ILE A 39 16.00 8.58 -2.57
N THR A 40 16.13 9.88 -2.37
CA THR A 40 16.21 10.51 -1.04
C THR A 40 14.93 11.28 -0.77
N SER A 41 14.30 11.07 0.39
CA SER A 41 12.97 11.59 0.69
C SER A 41 12.82 12.00 2.15
N ASN A 42 12.06 13.07 2.40
CA ASN A 42 11.60 13.43 3.74
C ASN A 42 10.39 12.61 4.22
N GLY A 43 9.89 11.66 3.41
CA GLY A 43 8.81 10.75 3.76
C GLY A 43 7.42 11.39 3.86
N LEU A 44 7.26 12.63 3.39
CA LEU A 44 5.98 13.34 3.37
C LEU A 44 5.37 13.30 1.96
N PRO A 45 4.06 13.02 1.78
CA PRO A 45 3.47 12.88 0.45
C PRO A 45 3.23 14.24 -0.22
N ASN A 46 3.30 14.26 -1.56
CA ASN A 46 2.98 15.41 -2.41
C ASN A 46 1.46 15.64 -2.61
N HIS A 47 0.63 15.02 -1.79
CA HIS A 47 -0.82 15.12 -1.84
C HIS A 47 -1.39 15.25 -0.42
N ALA A 48 -2.64 15.71 -0.33
CA ALA A 48 -3.38 15.74 0.91
C ALA A 48 -3.53 14.32 1.48
N THR A 49 -3.37 14.15 2.78
CA THR A 49 -3.59 12.86 3.46
C THR A 49 -4.94 12.83 4.16
N GLY A 50 -5.33 11.65 4.64
CA GLY A 50 -6.34 11.56 5.69
C GLY A 50 -5.90 12.26 6.98
N THR A 51 -6.83 12.36 7.93
CA THR A 51 -6.53 12.82 9.28
C THR A 51 -5.86 11.70 10.08
N PHE A 52 -4.69 11.99 10.64
CA PHE A 52 -3.94 11.09 11.52
C PHE A 52 -3.54 11.87 12.79
N PRO A 53 -3.74 11.31 14.01
CA PRO A 53 -4.31 10.00 14.28
C PRO A 53 -5.82 9.94 14.00
N ASN A 54 -6.34 8.73 13.81
CA ASN A 54 -7.75 8.41 13.65
C ASN A 54 -8.13 7.14 14.45
N ARG A 55 -9.38 6.70 14.35
CA ARG A 55 -9.90 5.56 15.13
C ARG A 55 -9.12 4.24 14.88
N GLY A 56 -8.70 3.99 13.64
CA GLY A 56 -7.94 2.78 13.28
C GLY A 56 -6.43 2.94 13.42
N ASN A 57 -5.93 4.18 13.45
CA ASN A 57 -4.51 4.48 13.49
C ASN A 57 -4.17 5.56 14.53
N PRO A 58 -3.50 5.21 15.65
CA PRO A 58 -3.16 6.17 16.70
C PRO A 58 -1.89 6.99 16.43
N HIS A 59 -1.26 6.84 15.26
CA HIS A 59 0.01 7.47 14.93
C HIS A 59 -0.18 8.74 14.09
N SER A 60 0.79 9.64 14.15
CA SER A 60 0.83 10.90 13.38
C SER A 60 1.96 10.87 12.37
N ILE A 61 1.75 11.46 11.20
CA ILE A 61 2.80 11.61 10.17
C ILE A 61 3.92 12.48 10.74
N SER A 62 5.18 12.08 10.54
CA SER A 62 6.34 12.91 10.82
C SER A 62 7.38 12.80 9.71
N GLU A 63 8.17 13.86 9.54
CA GLU A 63 9.31 13.85 8.63
C GLU A 63 10.27 12.71 8.95
N GLN A 64 10.82 12.14 7.89
CA GLN A 64 11.75 11.03 7.90
C GLN A 64 13.03 11.42 7.17
N ARG A 65 14.07 10.60 7.28
CA ARG A 65 15.26 10.70 6.43
C ARG A 65 15.44 9.38 5.71
N LEU A 66 14.81 9.25 4.54
CA LEU A 66 14.83 8.03 3.75
C LEU A 66 15.86 8.16 2.64
N ARG A 67 16.62 7.08 2.41
CA ARG A 67 17.48 6.92 1.23
C ARG A 67 17.40 5.47 0.79
N HIS A 68 16.94 5.25 -0.44
CA HIS A 68 16.83 3.93 -1.03
C HIS A 68 17.46 3.95 -2.42
N CYS A 69 18.47 3.12 -2.64
CA CYS A 69 19.08 2.91 -3.94
C CYS A 69 18.70 1.55 -4.53
N VAL A 70 18.52 1.53 -5.83
CA VAL A 70 18.24 0.34 -6.63
C VAL A 70 19.14 0.31 -7.86
N SER A 71 19.26 -0.86 -8.51
CA SER A 71 19.99 -0.96 -9.78
C SER A 71 19.32 -0.09 -10.86
N ALA A 72 20.11 0.69 -11.58
CA ALA A 72 19.67 1.43 -12.78
C ALA A 72 19.47 0.49 -13.99
N ASN A 73 20.01 -0.72 -13.93
CA ASN A 73 19.93 -1.73 -14.99
C ASN A 73 19.48 -3.07 -14.40
N PRO A 74 18.23 -3.16 -13.90
CA PRO A 74 17.72 -4.39 -13.31
C PRO A 74 17.59 -5.49 -14.37
N VAL A 75 17.95 -6.72 -13.99
CA VAL A 75 17.85 -7.89 -14.86
C VAL A 75 16.85 -8.87 -14.27
N LYS A 76 15.86 -9.27 -15.08
CA LYS A 76 14.92 -10.32 -14.70
C LYS A 76 15.65 -11.66 -14.66
N GLY A 77 15.81 -12.21 -13.47
CA GLY A 77 16.32 -13.57 -13.24
C GLY A 77 15.26 -14.64 -13.50
N SER A 78 15.69 -15.90 -13.44
CA SER A 78 14.82 -17.08 -13.56
C SER A 78 14.36 -17.63 -12.20
N ARG A 79 14.88 -17.08 -11.10
CA ARG A 79 14.58 -17.50 -9.74
C ARG A 79 13.88 -16.36 -9.01
N LYS A 80 12.73 -16.70 -8.44
CA LYS A 80 11.95 -15.82 -7.57
C LYS A 80 12.66 -15.60 -6.23
N THR A 81 12.60 -14.38 -5.74
CA THR A 81 13.01 -13.96 -4.40
C THR A 81 11.78 -13.51 -3.63
N ASP A 82 11.43 -14.22 -2.56
CA ASP A 82 10.30 -13.85 -1.73
C ASP A 82 10.60 -12.58 -0.91
N ILE A 83 9.57 -11.78 -0.67
CA ILE A 83 9.66 -10.67 0.28
C ILE A 83 9.77 -11.28 1.67
N THR A 84 10.81 -10.88 2.41
CA THR A 84 11.03 -11.39 3.78
C THR A 84 10.70 -10.34 4.82
N ARG A 85 11.08 -9.07 4.57
CA ARG A 85 10.84 -7.89 5.41
C ARG A 85 10.92 -6.64 4.54
N GLY A 86 10.38 -5.54 5.07
CA GLY A 86 10.60 -4.20 4.52
C GLY A 86 9.60 -3.77 3.45
N PRO A 87 9.81 -2.58 2.86
CA PRO A 87 9.04 -2.11 1.72
C PRO A 87 9.41 -2.85 0.45
N VAL A 88 8.45 -2.96 -0.47
CA VAL A 88 8.65 -3.62 -1.77
C VAL A 88 9.16 -2.68 -2.85
N GLY A 89 9.13 -1.38 -2.56
CA GLY A 89 9.53 -0.33 -3.47
C GLY A 89 9.29 1.05 -2.87
N ILE A 90 9.58 2.06 -3.68
CA ILE A 90 9.43 3.47 -3.32
C ILE A 90 8.84 4.24 -4.52
N GLY A 91 7.82 5.05 -4.25
CA GLY A 91 7.18 5.90 -5.24
C GLY A 91 8.06 7.06 -5.70
N LEU A 92 7.74 7.62 -6.86
CA LEU A 92 8.43 8.82 -7.38
C LEU A 92 8.27 10.05 -6.47
N ASN A 93 7.26 10.06 -5.61
CA ASN A 93 7.09 11.06 -4.57
C ASN A 93 7.85 10.74 -3.26
N GLY A 94 8.64 9.67 -3.23
CA GLY A 94 9.48 9.29 -2.10
C GLY A 94 8.75 8.57 -0.95
N ILE A 95 7.53 8.08 -1.18
CA ILE A 95 6.75 7.29 -0.20
C ILE A 95 6.93 5.80 -0.45
N LEU A 96 7.07 5.02 0.62
CA LEU A 96 7.30 3.58 0.55
C LEU A 96 6.04 2.80 0.15
N PHE A 97 6.22 1.78 -0.69
CA PHE A 97 5.21 0.76 -0.98
C PHE A 97 5.38 -0.41 -0.02
N ARG A 98 4.33 -0.74 0.75
CA ARG A 98 4.30 -1.79 1.76
C ARG A 98 2.95 -2.52 1.69
N PRO A 99 2.73 -3.39 0.70
CA PRO A 99 1.46 -4.11 0.54
C PRO A 99 1.21 -5.16 1.64
N GLU A 100 2.24 -5.54 2.40
CA GLU A 100 2.15 -6.48 3.51
C GLU A 100 2.11 -5.77 4.86
N THR A 101 1.44 -6.39 5.81
CA THR A 101 1.56 -6.03 7.22
C THR A 101 2.52 -7.00 7.92
N ALA A 102 3.10 -6.58 9.04
CA ALA A 102 3.79 -7.52 9.93
C ALA A 102 2.83 -8.11 10.98
N ASP A 103 1.51 -7.94 10.82
CA ASP A 103 0.49 -8.41 11.76
C ASP A 103 -0.11 -9.74 11.28
N TYR A 104 -0.42 -10.60 12.22
CA TYR A 104 -0.95 -11.94 12.01
C TYR A 104 -2.16 -12.14 12.91
N TYR A 105 -3.10 -12.97 12.49
CA TYR A 105 -4.24 -13.35 13.31
C TYR A 105 -3.77 -13.83 14.68
N ASP A 106 -4.32 -13.23 15.73
CA ASP A 106 -4.00 -13.56 17.12
C ASP A 106 -5.27 -13.38 17.96
N PRO A 107 -5.97 -14.47 18.31
CA PRO A 107 -7.19 -14.41 19.11
C PRO A 107 -6.93 -14.01 20.58
N SER A 108 -5.67 -14.02 21.04
CA SER A 108 -5.31 -13.55 22.38
C SER A 108 -5.11 -12.05 22.45
N SER A 109 -4.89 -11.40 21.30
CA SER A 109 -4.78 -9.95 21.19
C SER A 109 -6.16 -9.29 21.23
N PRO A 110 -6.37 -8.21 22.01
CA PRO A 110 -7.62 -7.43 21.98
C PRO A 110 -7.96 -6.85 20.60
N ARG A 111 -6.97 -6.73 19.70
CA ARG A 111 -7.16 -6.26 18.32
C ARG A 111 -7.53 -7.39 17.34
N GLY A 112 -7.43 -8.66 17.77
CA GLY A 112 -7.58 -9.85 16.91
C GLY A 112 -6.36 -10.16 16.06
N PHE A 113 -5.29 -9.37 16.19
CA PHE A 113 -4.01 -9.56 15.52
C PHE A 113 -2.85 -9.01 16.34
N SER A 114 -1.66 -9.58 16.11
CA SER A 114 -0.42 -9.15 16.74
C SER A 114 0.79 -9.47 15.85
N ARG A 115 2.01 -9.24 16.35
CA ARG A 115 3.25 -9.63 15.66
C ARG A 115 3.57 -11.13 15.82
N ASP A 116 2.74 -11.89 16.55
CA ASP A 116 2.93 -13.34 16.67
C ASP A 116 2.51 -14.06 15.39
N ARG A 117 3.50 -14.69 14.74
CA ARG A 117 3.34 -15.38 13.45
C ARG A 117 2.77 -16.80 13.61
N SER A 118 2.52 -17.25 14.84
CA SER A 118 2.16 -18.64 15.16
C SER A 118 0.92 -19.15 14.43
N SER A 119 -0.03 -18.27 14.10
CA SER A 119 -1.23 -18.64 13.36
C SER A 119 -0.98 -18.95 11.90
N GLY A 120 0.07 -18.37 11.31
CA GLY A 120 0.34 -18.45 9.87
C GLY A 120 -0.66 -17.68 8.99
N TRP A 121 -1.53 -16.85 9.58
CA TRP A 121 -2.50 -16.02 8.85
C TRP A 121 -2.06 -14.55 8.88
N ASN A 122 -1.36 -14.08 7.85
CA ASN A 122 -0.85 -12.72 7.76
C ASN A 122 -1.95 -11.75 7.32
N LEU A 123 -2.14 -10.68 8.07
CA LEU A 123 -3.14 -9.66 7.77
C LEU A 123 -2.74 -8.92 6.47
N GLU A 124 -3.64 -8.91 5.49
CA GLU A 124 -3.45 -8.22 4.22
C GLU A 124 -3.75 -6.73 4.41
N GLY A 125 -2.90 -5.85 3.91
CA GLY A 125 -3.02 -4.41 4.13
C GLY A 125 -4.37 -3.86 3.70
N MET A 126 -4.70 -4.01 2.43
CA MET A 126 -5.95 -3.52 1.85
C MET A 126 -7.17 -4.32 2.33
N GLY A 127 -7.03 -5.61 2.57
CA GLY A 127 -8.05 -6.48 3.18
C GLY A 127 -8.44 -6.04 4.58
N ALA A 128 -7.56 -5.34 5.29
CA ALA A 128 -7.78 -4.80 6.62
C ALA A 128 -7.79 -3.25 6.67
N ALA A 129 -8.03 -2.57 5.54
CA ALA A 129 -7.88 -1.11 5.42
C ALA A 129 -8.64 -0.32 6.50
N GLU A 130 -9.90 -0.69 6.78
CA GLU A 130 -10.71 -0.03 7.81
C GLU A 130 -10.12 -0.23 9.23
N LEU A 131 -9.64 -1.44 9.53
CA LEU A 131 -9.03 -1.78 10.82
C LEU A 131 -7.70 -1.05 11.04
N LEU A 132 -6.96 -0.81 9.95
CA LEU A 132 -5.66 -0.12 9.96
C LEU A 132 -5.80 1.40 9.87
N GLY A 133 -7.02 1.91 9.72
CA GLY A 133 -7.31 3.34 9.64
C GLY A 133 -6.68 4.00 8.41
N MET A 134 -6.70 3.30 7.27
CA MET A 134 -6.15 3.81 6.01
C MET A 134 -6.94 5.02 5.52
N ASP A 135 -6.25 5.90 4.79
CA ASP A 135 -6.85 7.06 4.15
C ASP A 135 -7.28 6.79 2.70
N GLN A 136 -7.78 7.83 2.03
CA GLN A 136 -8.24 7.78 0.63
C GLN A 136 -7.15 7.45 -0.39
N HIS A 137 -5.88 7.37 0.02
CA HIS A 137 -4.74 7.01 -0.83
C HIS A 137 -4.20 5.62 -0.50
N ASN A 138 -4.99 4.78 0.17
CA ASN A 138 -4.63 3.41 0.51
C ASN A 138 -3.36 3.35 1.37
N ALA A 139 -3.18 4.33 2.25
CA ALA A 139 -2.01 4.49 3.10
C ALA A 139 -2.39 4.70 4.55
N HIS A 140 -1.44 4.39 5.43
CA HIS A 140 -1.52 4.75 6.84
C HIS A 140 -0.13 5.07 7.39
N VAL A 141 -0.10 5.44 8.66
CA VAL A 141 1.14 5.80 9.37
C VAL A 141 1.56 4.66 10.31
N ASP A 142 2.86 4.34 10.34
CA ASP A 142 3.37 3.41 11.36
C ASP A 142 3.74 4.11 12.67
N ASN A 143 4.18 3.34 13.67
CA ASN A 143 4.54 3.84 14.99
C ASN A 143 5.78 4.76 15.02
N ARG A 144 6.49 4.89 13.89
CA ARG A 144 7.64 5.80 13.71
C ARG A 144 7.25 7.09 12.98
N GLY A 145 5.97 7.23 12.62
CA GLY A 145 5.46 8.36 11.85
C GLY A 145 5.65 8.23 10.34
N ILE A 146 6.01 7.04 9.83
CA ILE A 146 6.21 6.82 8.40
C ILE A 146 4.86 6.59 7.72
N TYR A 147 4.46 7.53 6.87
CA TYR A 147 3.35 7.36 5.94
C TYR A 147 3.76 6.44 4.78
N HIS A 148 2.95 5.43 4.45
CA HIS A 148 3.28 4.43 3.42
C HIS A 148 2.03 3.81 2.79
N TYR A 149 2.14 3.44 1.51
CA TYR A 149 1.03 2.89 0.73
C TYR A 149 0.96 1.37 0.82
N HIS A 150 -0.25 0.84 1.01
CA HIS A 150 -0.57 -0.58 0.90
C HIS A 150 -1.20 -0.92 -0.45
N GLY A 151 -1.94 0.04 -1.02
CA GLY A 151 -2.56 -0.06 -2.34
C GLY A 151 -2.20 1.11 -3.25
N LYS A 152 -2.84 1.19 -4.42
CA LYS A 152 -2.61 2.25 -5.41
C LYS A 152 -2.96 3.65 -4.85
N PRO A 153 -2.01 4.59 -4.76
CA PRO A 153 -2.28 5.95 -4.30
C PRO A 153 -2.83 6.85 -5.42
N GLU A 154 -4.08 7.27 -5.30
CA GLU A 154 -4.72 8.17 -6.28
C GLU A 154 -3.93 9.48 -6.47
N GLY A 155 -3.36 10.05 -5.39
CA GLY A 155 -2.60 11.30 -5.45
C GLY A 155 -1.29 11.19 -6.22
N LEU A 156 -0.52 10.11 -6.00
CA LEU A 156 0.72 9.86 -6.74
C LEU A 156 0.42 9.56 -8.21
N VAL A 157 -0.56 8.69 -8.49
CA VAL A 157 -0.96 8.34 -9.88
C VAL A 157 -1.40 9.59 -10.65
N ALA A 158 -2.17 10.49 -10.02
CA ALA A 158 -2.60 11.74 -10.66
C ALA A 158 -1.46 12.76 -10.83
N SER A 159 -0.37 12.65 -10.06
CA SER A 159 0.75 13.60 -10.10
C SER A 159 1.81 13.29 -11.17
N VAL A 160 1.79 12.08 -11.74
CA VAL A 160 2.74 11.65 -12.77
C VAL A 160 2.11 11.75 -14.17
N SER A 161 2.91 12.10 -15.18
CA SER A 161 2.49 12.20 -16.58
C SER A 161 2.70 10.92 -17.39
N SER A 162 3.28 9.89 -16.77
CA SER A 162 3.55 8.57 -17.36
C SER A 162 2.92 7.48 -16.51
N THR A 163 3.01 6.23 -16.97
CA THR A 163 2.54 5.06 -16.21
C THR A 163 3.49 4.68 -15.09
N HIS A 164 4.75 5.17 -15.12
CA HIS A 164 5.77 4.85 -14.13
C HIS A 164 5.51 5.62 -12.83
N ILE A 165 5.32 4.90 -11.73
CA ILE A 165 4.96 5.49 -10.42
C ILE A 165 6.03 5.28 -9.34
N GLY A 166 7.05 4.44 -9.59
CA GLY A 166 8.14 4.22 -8.65
C GLY A 166 9.01 3.02 -9.01
N TYR A 167 9.96 2.70 -8.14
CA TYR A 167 10.90 1.59 -8.33
C TYR A 167 10.65 0.48 -7.32
N ALA A 168 10.68 -0.77 -7.77
CA ALA A 168 10.70 -1.95 -6.92
C ALA A 168 12.07 -2.12 -6.27
N ALA A 169 12.13 -2.88 -5.17
CA ALA A 169 13.35 -3.10 -4.40
C ALA A 169 14.47 -3.80 -5.20
N ASP A 170 14.15 -4.50 -6.29
CA ASP A 170 15.11 -5.11 -7.22
C ASP A 170 15.48 -4.22 -8.42
N GLY A 171 14.98 -2.98 -8.45
CA GLY A 171 15.27 -1.95 -9.44
C GLY A 171 14.35 -1.90 -10.65
N HIS A 172 13.49 -2.90 -10.87
CA HIS A 172 12.50 -2.80 -11.94
C HIS A 172 11.49 -1.67 -11.65
N GLU A 173 11.06 -0.98 -12.71
CA GLU A 173 10.03 0.05 -12.64
C GLU A 173 8.68 -0.57 -12.19
N ILE A 174 7.92 0.17 -11.39
CA ILE A 174 6.53 -0.12 -11.01
C ILE A 174 5.63 0.84 -11.78
N HIS A 175 4.68 0.28 -12.53
CA HIS A 175 3.74 1.05 -13.34
C HIS A 175 2.29 0.89 -12.90
N TYR A 176 1.48 1.91 -13.14
CA TYR A 176 0.03 1.82 -13.12
C TYR A 176 -0.53 2.09 -14.53
N VAL A 177 -1.30 1.13 -15.04
CA VAL A 177 -1.91 1.18 -16.38
C VAL A 177 -3.43 0.91 -16.35
N GLY A 178 -4.03 1.00 -15.15
CA GLY A 178 -5.44 0.67 -14.94
C GLY A 178 -5.75 -0.77 -15.33
N SER A 179 -6.92 -0.98 -15.95
CA SER A 179 -7.44 -2.31 -16.30
C SER A 179 -6.62 -3.08 -17.34
N ALA A 180 -5.58 -2.48 -17.94
CA ALA A 180 -4.69 -3.17 -18.86
C ALA A 180 -3.73 -4.14 -18.14
N ALA A 181 -3.50 -3.95 -16.84
CA ALA A 181 -2.73 -4.85 -16.00
C ALA A 181 -3.69 -5.63 -15.08
N GLN A 182 -3.81 -6.93 -15.32
CA GLN A 182 -4.76 -7.80 -14.64
C GLN A 182 -4.00 -8.83 -13.81
N SER A 183 -4.17 -8.75 -12.49
CA SER A 183 -3.56 -9.69 -11.56
C SER A 183 -3.91 -11.14 -11.89
N GLY A 184 -2.92 -12.04 -11.80
CA GLY A 184 -3.13 -13.48 -11.89
C GLY A 184 -3.67 -14.11 -10.60
N TRP A 185 -3.84 -13.33 -9.53
CA TRP A 185 -4.31 -13.81 -8.24
C TRP A 185 -5.84 -13.77 -8.11
N THR A 186 -6.40 -14.76 -7.43
CA THR A 186 -7.83 -14.88 -7.17
C THR A 186 -8.10 -15.16 -5.70
N LEU A 187 -9.25 -14.69 -5.22
CA LEU A 187 -9.73 -15.03 -3.89
C LEU A 187 -10.18 -16.50 -3.88
N LYS A 188 -9.71 -17.27 -2.91
CA LYS A 188 -10.13 -18.66 -2.73
C LYS A 188 -11.64 -18.72 -2.46
N SER A 189 -12.28 -19.77 -2.93
CA SER A 189 -13.70 -20.02 -2.62
C SER A 189 -13.86 -20.78 -1.29
N GLY A 190 -15.06 -20.73 -0.68
CA GLY A 190 -15.37 -21.49 0.52
C GLY A 190 -14.95 -20.80 1.83
N THR A 191 -14.58 -21.62 2.83
CA THR A 191 -14.28 -21.19 4.20
C THR A 191 -12.89 -21.63 4.65
N ARG A 192 -12.23 -20.75 5.43
CA ARG A 192 -10.92 -21.00 6.02
C ARG A 192 -10.97 -22.22 6.94
N GLN A 193 -9.93 -23.04 6.87
CA GLN A 193 -9.73 -24.16 7.78
C GLN A 193 -8.80 -23.71 8.92
N GLY A 194 -9.33 -23.62 10.15
CA GLY A 194 -8.57 -23.13 11.30
C GLY A 194 -8.29 -21.63 11.29
N GLY A 195 -7.43 -21.18 12.23
CA GLY A 195 -7.06 -19.78 12.39
C GLY A 195 -8.27 -18.86 12.60
N PRO A 196 -8.44 -17.80 11.80
CA PRO A 196 -9.54 -16.84 11.93
C PRO A 196 -10.92 -17.41 11.55
N GLY A 197 -10.97 -18.57 10.88
CA GLY A 197 -12.23 -19.14 10.40
C GLY A 197 -12.99 -18.21 9.43
N GLY A 198 -14.27 -18.50 9.19
CA GLY A 198 -15.09 -17.70 8.28
C GLY A 198 -14.81 -17.96 6.79
N ARG A 199 -15.38 -17.13 5.91
CA ARG A 199 -15.16 -17.21 4.46
C ARG A 199 -13.81 -16.60 4.10
N HIS A 200 -13.20 -17.06 3.01
CA HIS A 200 -12.15 -16.28 2.37
C HIS A 200 -12.76 -14.95 1.88
N ASP A 201 -12.30 -13.85 2.43
CA ASP A 201 -12.83 -12.50 2.16
C ASP A 201 -11.73 -11.49 1.80
N GLY A 202 -10.46 -11.91 1.83
CA GLY A 202 -9.30 -11.10 1.46
C GLY A 202 -8.63 -10.41 2.65
N THR A 203 -9.16 -10.56 3.86
CA THR A 203 -8.57 -10.02 5.11
C THR A 203 -7.15 -10.54 5.34
N TYR A 204 -6.85 -11.76 4.88
CA TYR A 204 -5.54 -12.38 5.06
C TYR A 204 -4.89 -12.72 3.71
N VAL A 205 -3.56 -12.66 3.65
CA VAL A 205 -2.79 -13.03 2.46
C VAL A 205 -3.13 -14.45 2.02
N GLU A 206 -3.33 -15.36 2.97
CA GLU A 206 -3.64 -16.77 2.73
C GLU A 206 -5.06 -16.99 2.18
N ASP A 207 -5.90 -15.97 2.08
CA ASP A 207 -7.16 -16.04 1.34
C ASP A 207 -6.97 -16.03 -0.17
N TRP A 208 -5.79 -15.64 -0.65
CA TRP A 208 -5.49 -15.51 -2.06
C TRP A 208 -4.67 -16.69 -2.57
N GLU A 209 -4.86 -17.02 -3.85
CA GLU A 209 -4.03 -17.96 -4.58
C GLU A 209 -3.68 -17.41 -5.96
N TYR A 210 -2.49 -17.74 -6.45
CA TYR A 210 -2.13 -17.43 -7.82
C TYR A 210 -2.75 -18.49 -8.74
N ALA A 211 -3.72 -18.08 -9.54
CA ALA A 211 -4.47 -18.93 -10.46
C ALA A 211 -4.18 -18.64 -11.94
N GLY A 212 -3.33 -17.64 -12.22
CA GLY A 212 -3.08 -17.18 -13.60
C GLY A 212 -4.33 -16.59 -14.27
N ALA A 213 -5.23 -15.98 -13.49
CA ALA A 213 -6.52 -15.48 -13.98
C ALA A 213 -6.44 -14.19 -14.82
N GLY A 214 -5.26 -13.57 -14.90
CA GLY A 214 -4.99 -12.32 -15.59
C GLY A 214 -3.75 -12.43 -16.49
N ASN A 215 -3.16 -11.28 -16.83
CA ASN A 215 -2.00 -11.21 -17.74
C ASN A 215 -0.67 -10.96 -17.00
N LEU A 216 -0.69 -10.83 -15.68
CA LEU A 216 0.49 -10.66 -14.85
C LEU A 216 0.97 -11.99 -14.24
N ASP A 217 2.27 -12.06 -14.00
CA ASP A 217 2.89 -13.19 -13.31
C ASP A 217 2.61 -13.20 -11.80
N GLU A 218 3.09 -14.23 -11.10
CA GLU A 218 2.86 -14.41 -9.65
C GLU A 218 3.44 -13.28 -8.78
N CYS A 219 4.43 -12.53 -9.28
CA CYS A 219 5.00 -11.37 -8.60
C CYS A 219 4.33 -10.06 -9.01
N ASN A 220 3.20 -10.12 -9.73
CA ASN A 220 2.49 -8.98 -10.26
C ASN A 220 3.29 -8.18 -11.30
N GLY A 221 4.17 -8.86 -12.05
CA GLY A 221 4.92 -8.24 -13.14
C GLY A 221 4.58 -8.79 -14.51
N GLY A 222 5.12 -8.13 -15.53
CA GLY A 222 4.85 -8.42 -16.93
C GLY A 222 5.79 -7.63 -17.85
N THR A 223 5.45 -7.56 -19.14
CA THR A 223 6.24 -6.81 -20.12
C THR A 223 5.54 -5.51 -20.52
N LEU A 224 6.26 -4.40 -20.45
CA LEU A 224 5.85 -3.10 -20.96
C LEU A 224 6.97 -2.54 -21.84
N ASP A 225 6.65 -2.19 -23.09
CA ASP A 225 7.61 -1.66 -24.07
C ASP A 225 8.89 -2.50 -24.22
N GLY A 226 8.73 -3.84 -24.20
CA GLY A 226 9.84 -4.79 -24.33
C GLY A 226 10.71 -4.95 -23.07
N ARG A 227 10.40 -4.27 -21.97
CA ARG A 227 11.10 -4.40 -20.68
C ARG A 227 10.22 -5.12 -19.66
N TYR A 228 10.86 -5.86 -18.76
CA TYR A 228 10.15 -6.41 -17.60
C TYR A 228 9.92 -5.32 -16.56
N VAL A 229 8.68 -5.21 -16.10
CA VAL A 229 8.25 -4.24 -15.08
C VAL A 229 7.28 -4.90 -14.12
N TYR A 230 7.10 -4.29 -12.95
CA TYR A 230 6.02 -4.62 -12.05
C TYR A 230 4.84 -3.69 -12.26
N PHE A 231 3.66 -4.14 -11.84
CA PHE A 231 2.46 -3.33 -11.89
C PHE A 231 1.88 -3.11 -10.49
N ALA A 232 1.43 -1.88 -10.24
CA ALA A 232 0.41 -1.62 -9.24
C ALA A 232 -0.95 -1.96 -9.85
N THR A 233 -1.83 -2.59 -9.06
CA THR A 233 -3.14 -3.07 -9.52
C THR A 233 -4.25 -2.62 -8.58
N ASP A 234 -5.47 -2.46 -9.11
CA ASP A 234 -6.66 -2.11 -8.32
C ASP A 234 -7.18 -3.28 -7.46
N THR A 235 -6.71 -4.49 -7.75
CA THR A 235 -7.00 -5.72 -6.99
C THR A 235 -5.72 -6.32 -6.41
N PHE A 236 -5.88 -7.26 -5.48
CA PHE A 236 -4.76 -8.03 -4.92
C PHE A 236 -3.85 -8.56 -6.05
N PRO A 237 -2.52 -8.44 -5.93
CA PRO A 237 -1.77 -8.10 -4.72
C PRO A 237 -1.47 -6.61 -4.50
N PHE A 238 -2.01 -5.71 -5.33
CA PHE A 238 -1.82 -4.25 -5.32
C PHE A 238 -0.41 -3.75 -5.66
N TYR A 239 0.62 -4.46 -5.20
CA TYR A 239 2.04 -4.29 -5.53
C TYR A 239 2.71 -5.68 -5.58
N PRO A 240 3.97 -5.80 -6.02
CA PRO A 240 4.68 -7.08 -6.05
C PRO A 240 4.70 -7.81 -4.70
N ARG A 241 4.55 -9.14 -4.76
CA ARG A 241 4.70 -10.06 -3.60
C ARG A 241 6.00 -10.86 -3.60
N CYS A 242 6.81 -10.65 -4.62
CA CYS A 242 8.12 -11.26 -4.81
C CYS A 242 8.88 -10.49 -5.88
N PHE A 243 10.15 -10.84 -6.07
CA PHE A 243 11.03 -10.22 -7.03
C PHE A 243 11.66 -11.25 -7.96
N TRP A 244 11.89 -10.87 -9.21
CA TRP A 244 12.66 -11.62 -10.19
C TRP A 244 14.10 -11.11 -10.33
N GLY A 245 14.40 -9.90 -9.86
CA GLY A 245 15.75 -9.34 -9.88
C GLY A 245 16.49 -9.45 -8.54
N ASP A 246 17.65 -8.81 -8.48
CA ASP A 246 18.49 -8.71 -7.29
C ASP A 246 18.00 -7.60 -6.35
N VAL A 247 17.41 -7.99 -5.23
CA VAL A 247 16.85 -7.06 -4.23
C VAL A 247 17.94 -6.28 -3.52
N SER A 248 17.86 -4.96 -3.57
CA SER A 248 18.74 -4.02 -2.87
C SER A 248 18.72 -4.22 -1.36
N SER A 249 19.89 -4.06 -0.73
CA SER A 249 20.03 -4.10 0.73
C SER A 249 19.31 -2.96 1.44
N ASP A 250 19.04 -1.84 0.75
CA ASP A 250 18.39 -0.66 1.34
C ASP A 250 16.91 -0.92 1.68
N PHE A 251 16.36 -2.07 1.26
CA PHE A 251 14.97 -2.47 1.51
C PHE A 251 14.85 -3.61 2.54
N ARG A 252 15.95 -4.04 3.17
CA ARG A 252 15.99 -5.19 4.11
C ARG A 252 16.11 -4.77 5.58
#